data_AF-A0A0S7ZN99-F1
#
_entry.id   AF-A0A0S7ZN99-F1
#
_cell.length_a   1.000
_cell.length_b   1.000
_cell.length_c   1.000
_cell.angle_alpha   90.00
_cell.angle_beta   90.00
_cell.angle_gamma   90.00
#
_symmetry.space_group_name_H-M   'P 1'
#
loop_
_entity.id
_entity.type
_entity.pdbx_description
1 polymer ?
#
loop_
_entity_poly.entity_id
_entity_poly.type
_entity_poly.pdbx_seq_one_letter_code
_entity_poly.pdbx_strand_id
1 'polypeptide(L)'
;MGLTKDGADYPKRWMLIKSGLKMALTLIWESQKHSKEITMVNEHKNVGVPIVTPTDRLEIPSNVNKQVVSCLWIYIIVLSVVSILSSACVYAEGYYELIEGNGVEVCEVYEKNLNSFKPNVPMTCGRKVNKDIEGLDKPHWTRPDAEITPSGKALYAFYRMFGELLWERDANPVYYYLVTKWPEWQGNPEQMKQARQQYDVDRQARSGLKPILSEFDIDNDGKIEPVYFEKPCGSVYGSLLAVLTPDYKGIDRTKTELVMPHPPLNRKGREVFRPLFPGERSNLYDEKYGYRPIEDSVHKVHYDVFFYKGETYFDQWWRAHQDFKGKSDIKAGRLRVYKARPEGTVRICSYRFNLKK
;
A
#
# COMPACT_ATOMS: atom_id res chain seq x y z
N MET A 1 -34.47 -1.66 20.81
CA MET A 1 -33.00 -1.68 20.68
C MET A 1 -32.44 -0.53 21.50
N GLY A 2 -32.00 -0.84 22.72
CA GLY A 2 -31.43 0.15 23.65
C GLY A 2 -29.98 0.45 23.30
N LEU A 3 -29.66 1.74 23.17
CA LEU A 3 -28.30 2.25 23.06
C LEU A 3 -27.75 2.42 24.49
N THR A 4 -26.84 1.55 24.91
CA THR A 4 -26.10 1.74 26.15
C THR A 4 -25.01 2.79 25.93
N LYS A 5 -25.06 3.82 26.78
CA LYS A 5 -24.02 4.81 27.02
C LYS A 5 -22.92 4.14 27.84
N ASP A 6 -21.78 3.85 27.25
CA ASP A 6 -20.53 3.65 28.00
C ASP A 6 -19.35 4.13 27.14
N GLY A 7 -19.04 5.43 27.29
CA GLY A 7 -17.94 6.12 26.64
C GLY A 7 -17.15 6.97 27.64
N ALA A 8 -16.80 6.38 28.79
CA ALA A 8 -16.31 7.14 29.95
C ALA A 8 -14.81 7.03 30.25
N ASP A 9 -13.97 6.44 29.38
CA ASP A 9 -12.53 6.28 29.66
C ASP A 9 -11.58 7.01 28.70
N TYR A 10 -12.10 7.61 27.63
CA TYR A 10 -11.32 8.49 26.75
C TYR A 10 -10.86 9.84 27.37
N PRO A 11 -11.59 10.49 28.30
CA PRO A 11 -11.17 11.80 28.81
C PRO A 11 -9.91 11.76 29.66
N LYS A 12 -9.68 10.67 30.41
CA LYS A 12 -8.56 10.53 31.35
C LYS A 12 -7.21 10.46 30.63
N ARG A 13 -7.15 9.75 29.50
CA ARG A 13 -5.91 9.61 28.71
C ARG A 13 -5.49 10.92 28.04
N TRP A 14 -6.46 11.72 27.57
CA TRP A 14 -6.20 13.06 27.02
C TRP A 14 -5.80 14.08 28.09
N MET A 15 -6.31 13.97 29.32
CA MET A 15 -5.85 14.81 30.44
C MET A 15 -4.39 14.54 30.81
N LEU A 16 -3.95 13.28 30.81
CA LEU A 16 -2.56 12.92 31.09
C LEU A 16 -1.60 13.44 30.01
N ILE A 17 -1.97 13.32 28.73
CA ILE A 17 -1.18 13.86 27.61
C ILE A 17 -1.10 15.39 27.68
N LYS A 18 -2.23 16.09 27.93
CA LYS A 18 -2.25 17.55 28.07
C LYS A 18 -1.40 18.04 29.26
N SER A 19 -1.44 17.33 30.38
CA SER A 19 -0.67 17.68 31.58
C SER A 19 0.83 17.47 31.35
N GLY A 20 1.21 16.36 30.70
CA GLY A 20 2.60 16.10 30.30
C GLY A 20 3.14 17.15 29.32
N LEU A 21 2.34 17.53 28.32
CA LEU A 21 2.74 18.55 27.33
C LEU A 21 2.91 19.94 27.98
N LYS A 22 2.00 20.30 28.89
CA LYS A 22 2.08 21.57 29.64
C LYS A 22 3.35 21.62 30.49
N MET A 23 3.65 20.53 31.20
CA MET A 23 4.87 20.43 32.03
C MET A 23 6.15 20.53 31.19
N ALA A 24 6.19 19.84 30.04
CA ALA A 24 7.33 19.91 29.12
C ALA A 24 7.55 21.33 28.56
N LEU A 25 6.46 22.02 28.17
CA LEU A 25 6.54 23.40 27.69
C LEU A 25 6.98 24.37 28.80
N THR A 26 6.52 24.19 30.04
CA THR A 26 6.98 24.99 31.18
C THR A 26 8.48 24.79 31.46
N LEU A 27 8.98 23.55 31.38
CA LEU A 27 10.41 23.26 31.58
C LEU A 27 11.28 23.85 30.46
N ILE A 28 10.82 23.82 29.21
CA ILE A 28 11.52 24.47 28.09
C ILE A 28 11.55 25.99 28.28
N TRP A 29 10.44 26.59 28.70
CA TRP A 29 10.36 28.03 28.94
C TRP A 29 11.27 28.51 30.07
N GLU A 30 11.29 27.81 31.22
CA GLU A 30 12.18 28.13 32.34
C GLU A 30 13.67 27.95 31.98
N SER A 31 13.99 26.93 31.16
CA SER A 31 15.36 26.72 30.64
C SER A 31 15.80 27.87 29.74
N GLN A 32 14.93 28.34 28.84
CA GLN A 32 15.25 29.51 27.99
C GLN A 32 15.39 30.80 28.78
N LYS A 33 14.64 30.96 29.88
CA LYS A 33 14.76 32.11 30.78
C LYS A 33 16.13 32.16 31.46
N HIS A 34 16.61 31.03 31.98
CA HIS A 34 17.95 30.94 32.59
C HIS A 34 19.09 31.17 31.58
N SER A 35 18.93 30.69 30.34
CA SER A 35 19.93 30.92 29.26
C SER A 35 20.08 32.41 28.89
N LYS A 36 18.98 33.16 28.87
CA LYS A 36 19.01 34.61 28.62
C LYS A 36 19.69 35.39 29.74
N GLU A 37 19.52 35.01 31.00
CA GLU A 37 20.21 35.65 32.13
C GLU A 37 21.73 35.41 32.08
N ILE A 38 22.18 34.22 31.67
CA ILE A 38 23.62 33.92 31.48
C ILE A 38 24.22 34.76 30.34
N THR A 39 23.44 35.06 29.30
CA THR A 39 23.90 35.87 28.16
C THR A 39 24.04 37.36 28.55
N MET A 40 23.16 37.88 29.40
CA MET A 40 23.21 39.28 29.86
C MET A 40 24.36 39.59 30.83
N VAL A 41 24.93 38.58 31.51
CA VAL A 41 26.11 38.77 32.38
C VAL A 41 27.40 39.00 31.57
N ASN A 42 27.42 38.64 30.28
CA ASN A 42 28.61 38.78 29.43
C ASN A 42 28.66 40.07 28.58
N GLU A 43 27.64 40.94 28.61
CA GLU A 43 27.60 42.15 27.78
C GLU A 43 28.24 43.40 28.39
N HIS A 44 28.82 43.32 29.60
CA HIS A 44 29.54 44.44 30.24
C HIS A 44 31.05 44.20 30.38
N LYS A 45 31.75 43.92 29.28
CA LYS A 45 33.21 44.18 29.15
C LYS A 45 33.58 44.54 27.70
N ASN A 46 33.42 45.82 27.36
CA ASN A 46 34.03 46.45 26.20
C ASN A 46 35.24 47.27 26.66
N VAL A 47 36.43 46.66 26.72
CA VAL A 47 37.72 47.40 26.70
C VAL A 47 38.79 46.49 26.10
N GLY A 48 39.37 46.92 24.97
CA GLY A 48 40.71 46.56 24.49
C GLY A 48 40.89 45.11 24.04
N VAL A 49 41.17 44.91 22.74
CA VAL A 49 41.62 43.62 22.19
C VAL A 49 43.14 43.51 22.40
N PRO A 50 43.65 42.59 23.23
CA PRO A 50 45.01 42.11 23.07
C PRO A 50 45.01 40.90 22.13
N ILE A 51 46.02 40.86 21.26
CA ILE A 51 46.33 39.71 20.40
C ILE A 51 46.84 38.60 21.32
N VAL A 52 46.02 37.56 21.53
CA VAL A 52 46.37 36.36 22.31
C VAL A 52 46.76 35.24 21.35
N THR A 53 47.97 34.70 21.54
CA THR A 53 48.52 33.56 20.80
C THR A 53 47.85 32.24 21.22
N PRO A 54 47.76 31.24 20.32
CA PRO A 54 47.02 30.01 20.58
C PRO A 54 47.85 29.01 21.39
N THR A 55 47.95 29.21 22.71
CA THR A 55 48.40 28.15 23.65
C THR A 55 47.62 28.07 24.96
N ASP A 56 46.61 28.91 25.19
CA ASP A 56 45.83 28.85 26.43
C ASP A 56 44.70 27.82 26.33
N ARG A 57 44.93 26.64 26.91
CA ARG A 57 43.86 25.69 27.22
C ARG A 57 42.90 26.36 28.20
N LEU A 58 41.71 26.74 27.71
CA LEU A 58 40.56 27.07 28.53
C LEU A 58 40.24 25.88 29.44
N GLU A 59 40.66 25.96 30.70
CA GLU A 59 40.24 25.03 31.74
C GLU A 59 38.76 25.32 32.07
N ILE A 60 37.87 24.50 31.51
CA ILE A 60 36.45 24.57 31.81
C ILE A 60 36.26 24.16 33.28
N PRO A 61 35.65 25.00 34.13
CA PRO A 61 35.44 24.67 35.53
C PRO A 61 34.63 23.38 35.66
N SER A 62 35.22 22.38 36.35
CA SER A 62 34.76 20.99 36.41
C SER A 62 33.34 20.79 36.96
N ASN A 63 32.76 21.83 37.58
CA ASN A 63 31.40 21.80 38.11
C ASN A 63 30.31 22.18 37.09
N VAL A 64 30.62 22.96 36.05
CA VAL A 64 29.64 23.31 34.98
C VAL A 64 29.36 22.09 34.10
N ASN A 65 30.36 21.21 33.96
CA ASN A 65 30.26 20.02 33.12
C ASN A 65 29.26 18.99 33.68
N LYS A 66 29.12 18.89 35.02
CA LYS A 66 28.19 17.92 35.62
C LYS A 66 26.71 18.28 35.42
N GLN A 67 26.35 19.56 35.59
CA GLN A 67 24.96 20.00 35.41
C GLN A 67 24.50 19.92 33.95
N VAL A 68 25.34 20.36 33.01
CA VAL A 68 25.01 20.30 31.57
C VAL A 68 24.85 18.85 31.11
N VAL A 69 25.73 17.96 31.56
CA VAL A 69 25.63 16.52 31.26
C VAL A 69 24.35 15.92 31.86
N SER A 70 23.98 16.26 33.11
CA SER A 70 22.73 15.78 33.72
C SER A 70 21.47 16.25 32.97
N CYS A 71 21.39 17.50 32.53
CA CYS A 71 20.24 18.00 31.76
C CYS A 71 20.14 17.33 30.38
N LEU A 72 21.27 17.07 29.73
CA LEU A 72 21.31 16.36 28.45
C LEU A 72 20.81 14.91 28.58
N TRP A 73 21.21 14.20 29.65
CA TRP A 73 20.73 12.85 29.93
C TRP A 73 19.22 12.80 30.20
N ILE A 74 18.68 13.76 30.96
CA ILE A 74 17.23 13.85 31.20
C ILE A 74 16.49 14.10 29.88
N TYR A 75 16.99 15.00 29.03
CA TYR A 75 16.38 15.27 27.73
C TYR A 75 16.40 14.04 26.80
N ILE A 76 17.52 13.30 26.75
CA ILE A 76 17.64 12.04 25.99
C ILE A 76 16.64 11.02 26.52
N ILE A 77 16.56 10.82 27.85
CA ILE A 77 15.62 9.87 28.46
C ILE A 77 14.18 10.25 28.13
N VAL A 78 13.81 11.53 28.23
CA VAL A 78 12.46 12.01 27.90
C VAL A 78 12.16 11.79 26.43
N LEU A 79 13.09 12.08 25.52
CA LEU A 79 12.91 11.80 24.08
C LEU A 79 12.78 10.30 23.80
N SER A 80 13.58 9.45 24.45
CA SER A 80 13.48 8.00 24.30
C SER A 80 12.13 7.48 24.81
N VAL A 81 11.66 7.95 25.98
CA VAL A 81 10.36 7.57 26.54
C VAL A 81 9.21 8.06 25.67
N VAL A 82 9.25 9.30 25.18
CA VAL A 82 8.25 9.84 24.25
C VAL A 82 8.26 9.05 22.95
N SER A 83 9.44 8.72 22.40
CA SER A 83 9.58 7.93 21.18
C SER A 83 9.07 6.50 21.35
N ILE A 84 9.28 5.87 22.50
CA ILE A 84 8.75 4.53 22.82
C ILE A 84 7.23 4.58 22.97
N LEU A 85 6.69 5.61 23.65
CA LEU A 85 5.25 5.77 23.85
C LEU A 85 4.51 6.17 22.57
N SER A 86 5.14 6.92 21.65
CA SER A 86 4.57 7.24 20.33
C SER A 86 4.69 6.10 19.33
N SER A 87 5.65 5.18 19.52
CA SER A 87 5.84 4.01 18.67
C SER A 87 4.91 2.85 19.02
N ALA A 88 4.16 2.95 20.12
CA ALA A 88 2.97 2.14 20.32
C ALA A 88 1.87 2.61 19.36
N CYS A 89 2.11 2.46 18.05
CA CYS A 89 1.09 2.41 17.04
C CYS A 89 0.13 1.32 17.49
N VAL A 90 -0.96 1.72 18.13
CA VAL A 90 -2.10 0.86 18.40
C VAL A 90 -2.63 0.50 17.02
N TYR A 91 -2.10 -0.57 16.44
CA TYR A 91 -2.69 -1.18 15.26
C TYR A 91 -4.11 -1.53 15.69
N ALA A 92 -5.08 -0.85 15.09
CA ALA A 92 -6.47 -1.17 15.31
C ALA A 92 -6.66 -2.62 14.84
N GLU A 93 -6.73 -3.54 15.82
CA GLU A 93 -6.99 -4.94 15.53
C GLU A 93 -8.35 -5.05 14.88
N GLY A 94 -8.47 -5.89 13.86
CA GLY A 94 -9.73 -6.19 13.22
C GLY A 94 -10.04 -7.67 13.14
N TYR A 95 -11.00 -8.00 12.31
CA TYR A 95 -11.34 -9.35 11.93
C TYR A 95 -12.03 -9.34 10.57
N TYR A 96 -11.88 -10.43 9.83
CA TYR A 96 -12.64 -10.71 8.63
C TYR A 96 -13.97 -11.35 9.00
N GLU A 97 -15.04 -10.89 8.39
CA GLU A 97 -16.39 -11.44 8.51
C GLU A 97 -16.84 -11.92 7.13
N LEU A 98 -17.28 -13.18 7.05
CA LEU A 98 -17.87 -13.79 5.86
C LEU A 98 -19.25 -13.17 5.58
N ILE A 99 -19.36 -12.49 4.44
CA ILE A 99 -20.57 -11.79 3.99
C ILE A 99 -21.36 -12.63 2.98
N GLU A 100 -20.66 -13.33 2.09
CA GLU A 100 -21.24 -14.23 1.09
C GLU A 100 -20.45 -15.54 1.10
N GLY A 101 -21.14 -16.69 1.00
CA GLY A 101 -20.51 -18.02 1.01
C GLY A 101 -20.78 -18.87 2.26
N ASN A 102 -21.77 -18.53 3.09
CA ASN A 102 -22.15 -19.36 4.25
C ASN A 102 -22.56 -20.78 3.81
N GLY A 103 -22.07 -21.81 4.49
CA GLY A 103 -22.29 -23.22 4.13
C GLY A 103 -21.38 -23.72 3.00
N VAL A 104 -20.50 -22.86 2.45
CA VAL A 104 -19.46 -23.26 1.50
C VAL A 104 -18.17 -23.48 2.28
N GLU A 105 -17.74 -24.73 2.40
CA GLU A 105 -16.64 -25.14 3.29
C GLU A 105 -15.34 -24.32 3.08
N VAL A 106 -14.90 -24.13 1.83
CA VAL A 106 -13.68 -23.36 1.53
C VAL A 106 -13.79 -21.90 2.01
N CYS A 107 -15.00 -21.31 2.03
CA CYS A 107 -15.20 -19.96 2.50
C CYS A 107 -15.00 -19.84 4.02
N GLU A 108 -15.55 -20.79 4.77
CA GLU A 108 -15.45 -20.84 6.23
C GLU A 108 -14.01 -21.16 6.69
N VAL A 109 -13.35 -22.08 5.98
CA VAL A 109 -11.94 -22.40 6.20
C VAL A 109 -11.05 -21.20 5.89
N TYR A 110 -11.32 -20.48 4.80
CA TYR A 110 -10.53 -19.30 4.45
C TYR A 110 -10.80 -18.12 5.40
N GLU A 111 -12.02 -17.94 5.93
CA GLU A 111 -12.30 -16.99 7.02
C GLU A 111 -11.45 -17.30 8.27
N LYS A 112 -11.43 -18.58 8.69
CA LYS A 112 -10.62 -19.05 9.81
C LYS A 112 -9.13 -18.75 9.57
N ASN A 113 -8.64 -19.00 8.34
CA ASN A 113 -7.29 -18.67 7.95
C ASN A 113 -7.00 -17.17 8.11
N LEU A 114 -7.81 -16.30 7.51
CA LEU A 114 -7.63 -14.85 7.53
C LEU A 114 -7.60 -14.29 8.97
N ASN A 115 -8.40 -14.87 9.87
CA ASN A 115 -8.50 -14.45 11.27
C ASN A 115 -7.47 -15.10 12.21
N SER A 116 -6.64 -16.02 11.73
CA SER A 116 -5.69 -16.76 12.57
C SER A 116 -4.36 -16.03 12.83
N PHE A 117 -4.07 -14.94 12.12
CA PHE A 117 -2.78 -14.25 12.18
C PHE A 117 -2.81 -12.99 13.06
N LYS A 118 -1.80 -12.82 13.92
CA LYS A 118 -1.62 -11.64 14.79
C LYS A 118 -0.48 -10.74 14.32
N PRO A 119 -0.60 -9.39 14.45
CA PRO A 119 -1.84 -8.66 14.74
C PRO A 119 -2.85 -8.79 13.58
N ASN A 120 -4.15 -8.75 13.88
CA ASN A 120 -5.20 -8.87 12.88
C ASN A 120 -5.31 -7.55 12.07
N VAL A 121 -4.46 -7.39 11.06
CA VAL A 121 -4.50 -6.25 10.12
C VAL A 121 -5.04 -6.71 8.76
N PRO A 122 -5.58 -5.79 7.92
CA PRO A 122 -6.02 -6.16 6.58
C PRO A 122 -4.87 -6.77 5.77
N MET A 123 -5.01 -8.01 5.34
CA MET A 123 -4.07 -8.68 4.45
C MET A 123 -4.36 -8.27 3.01
N THR A 124 -3.85 -7.11 2.61
CA THR A 124 -4.10 -6.57 1.27
C THR A 124 -3.29 -7.28 0.20
N CYS A 125 -2.11 -7.81 0.54
CA CYS A 125 -1.18 -8.43 -0.40
C CYS A 125 -0.41 -9.54 0.32
N GLY A 126 -0.07 -10.61 -0.41
CA GLY A 126 0.66 -11.74 0.15
C GLY A 126 0.00 -12.38 1.34
N ARG A 127 -1.26 -12.77 1.13
CA ARG A 127 -2.09 -13.40 2.14
C ARG A 127 -1.45 -14.71 2.52
N LYS A 128 -1.16 -14.83 3.80
CA LYS A 128 -0.55 -16.02 4.38
C LYS A 128 -1.60 -17.13 4.47
N VAL A 129 -1.12 -18.37 4.45
CA VAL A 129 -1.89 -19.55 4.77
C VAL A 129 -1.36 -20.14 6.07
N ASN A 130 -2.26 -20.43 6.99
CA ASN A 130 -1.96 -21.05 8.26
C ASN A 130 -1.83 -22.56 8.03
N LYS A 131 -0.62 -23.08 8.25
CA LYS A 131 -0.28 -24.49 8.01
C LYS A 131 -1.02 -25.47 8.93
N ASP A 132 -1.60 -24.99 10.03
CA ASP A 132 -2.39 -25.80 10.95
C ASP A 132 -3.83 -26.03 10.46
N ILE A 133 -4.23 -25.37 9.36
CA ILE A 133 -5.53 -25.56 8.73
C ILE A 133 -5.36 -26.58 7.60
N GLU A 134 -5.88 -27.79 7.84
CA GLU A 134 -5.78 -28.90 6.92
C GLU A 134 -6.32 -28.58 5.52
N GLY A 135 -5.60 -29.03 4.51
CA GLY A 135 -5.99 -28.92 3.10
C GLY A 135 -5.75 -27.55 2.47
N LEU A 136 -5.38 -26.52 3.24
CA LEU A 136 -5.10 -25.17 2.74
C LEU A 136 -3.61 -25.01 2.42
N ASP A 137 -3.28 -24.57 1.20
CA ASP A 137 -1.89 -24.38 0.77
C ASP A 137 -1.72 -23.20 -0.21
N LYS A 138 -0.48 -22.94 -0.64
CA LYS A 138 -0.10 -21.91 -1.62
C LYS A 138 0.74 -22.52 -2.75
N PRO A 139 0.62 -22.00 -3.98
CA PRO A 139 1.57 -22.33 -5.03
C PRO A 139 3.01 -21.97 -4.64
N HIS A 140 3.94 -22.83 -5.07
CA HIS A 140 5.36 -22.58 -4.91
C HIS A 140 5.84 -21.63 -6.00
N TRP A 141 5.86 -20.34 -5.67
CA TRP A 141 6.34 -19.31 -6.59
C TRP A 141 7.86 -19.31 -6.69
N THR A 142 8.37 -19.52 -7.90
CA THR A 142 9.79 -19.36 -8.24
C THR A 142 10.00 -18.05 -8.96
N ARG A 143 11.19 -17.45 -8.78
CA ARG A 143 11.60 -16.40 -9.70
C ARG A 143 12.02 -17.09 -10.99
N PRO A 144 11.68 -16.56 -12.17
CA PRO A 144 12.30 -17.04 -13.38
C PRO A 144 13.80 -16.87 -13.22
N ASP A 145 14.52 -17.98 -13.12
CA ASP A 145 15.97 -17.96 -13.05
C ASP A 145 16.51 -17.27 -14.31
N ALA A 146 17.69 -16.66 -14.21
CA ALA A 146 18.39 -16.16 -15.38
C ALA A 146 18.59 -17.26 -16.45
N GLU A 147 18.49 -18.54 -16.07
CA GLU A 147 18.58 -19.69 -16.98
C GLU A 147 17.32 -19.97 -17.80
N ILE A 148 16.12 -19.56 -17.36
CA ILE A 148 14.93 -19.61 -18.24
C ILE A 148 15.15 -18.69 -19.44
N THR A 149 16.02 -17.66 -19.33
CA THR A 149 16.57 -16.97 -20.51
C THR A 149 17.95 -16.33 -20.29
N PRO A 150 19.03 -16.90 -20.87
CA PRO A 150 20.42 -16.48 -20.67
C PRO A 150 20.82 -15.03 -21.02
N SER A 151 19.90 -14.14 -21.37
CA SER A 151 20.22 -12.80 -21.90
C SER A 151 19.45 -11.62 -21.28
N GLY A 152 18.58 -11.84 -20.29
CA GLY A 152 17.70 -10.78 -19.74
C GLY A 152 16.65 -10.24 -20.73
N LYS A 153 16.76 -10.58 -22.03
CA LYS A 153 15.83 -10.18 -23.09
C LYS A 153 14.42 -10.72 -22.90
N ALA A 154 14.24 -11.88 -22.26
CA ALA A 154 12.88 -12.38 -22.06
C ALA A 154 12.18 -11.85 -20.83
N LEU A 155 12.89 -11.43 -19.78
CA LEU A 155 12.26 -10.63 -18.73
C LEU A 155 11.69 -9.34 -19.32
N TYR A 156 12.45 -8.69 -20.22
CA TYR A 156 11.93 -7.55 -20.99
C TYR A 156 10.76 -7.93 -21.91
N ALA A 157 10.80 -9.11 -22.55
CA ALA A 157 9.69 -9.61 -23.36
C ALA A 157 8.42 -9.82 -22.52
N PHE A 158 8.53 -10.38 -21.30
CA PHE A 158 7.42 -10.49 -20.35
C PHE A 158 6.86 -9.12 -20.00
N TYR A 159 7.71 -8.18 -19.57
CA TYR A 159 7.24 -6.83 -19.23
C TYR A 159 6.54 -6.13 -20.39
N ARG A 160 7.05 -6.30 -21.61
CA ARG A 160 6.39 -5.75 -22.81
C ARG A 160 5.05 -6.42 -23.06
N MET A 161 5.01 -7.75 -23.05
CA MET A 161 3.80 -8.54 -23.30
C MET A 161 2.68 -8.23 -22.29
N PHE A 162 3.01 -8.15 -21.00
CA PHE A 162 2.05 -7.73 -19.97
C PHE A 162 1.74 -6.25 -20.02
N GLY A 163 2.71 -5.42 -20.42
CA GLY A 163 2.50 -4.02 -20.73
C GLY A 163 1.42 -3.82 -21.79
N GLU A 164 1.44 -4.61 -22.88
CA GLU A 164 0.40 -4.60 -23.91
C GLU A 164 -0.97 -5.02 -23.37
N LEU A 165 -1.04 -6.15 -22.65
CA LEU A 165 -2.31 -6.63 -22.06
C LEU A 165 -2.95 -5.54 -21.19
N LEU A 166 -2.17 -4.98 -20.28
CA LEU A 166 -2.65 -3.93 -19.38
C LEU A 166 -3.00 -2.65 -20.14
N TRP A 167 -2.23 -2.26 -21.16
CA TRP A 167 -2.52 -1.09 -21.97
C TRP A 167 -3.86 -1.21 -22.71
N GLU A 168 -4.12 -2.38 -23.30
CA GLU A 168 -5.33 -2.65 -24.06
C GLU A 168 -6.58 -2.71 -23.18
N ARG A 169 -6.43 -3.31 -21.99
CA ARG A 169 -7.55 -3.73 -21.15
C ARG A 169 -7.84 -2.80 -19.98
N ASP A 170 -6.79 -2.34 -19.29
CA ASP A 170 -6.90 -1.79 -17.94
C ASP A 170 -6.33 -0.38 -17.79
N ALA A 171 -5.40 0.04 -18.65
CA ALA A 171 -4.75 1.33 -18.56
C ALA A 171 -5.73 2.46 -18.91
N ASN A 172 -5.68 3.54 -18.12
CA ASN A 172 -6.25 4.82 -18.49
C ASN A 172 -5.20 5.67 -19.21
N PRO A 173 -5.29 5.85 -20.55
CA PRO A 173 -4.27 6.59 -21.28
C PRO A 173 -4.05 8.01 -20.75
N VAL A 174 -5.08 8.71 -20.27
CA VAL A 174 -4.90 10.09 -19.78
C VAL A 174 -4.08 10.15 -18.49
N TYR A 175 -4.05 9.07 -17.71
CA TYR A 175 -3.20 8.97 -16.51
C TYR A 175 -1.71 9.04 -16.87
N TYR A 176 -1.37 8.64 -18.09
CA TYR A 176 -0.03 8.69 -18.68
C TYR A 176 0.16 9.91 -19.59
N TYR A 177 -0.79 10.85 -19.60
CA TYR A 177 -0.69 12.10 -20.34
C TYR A 177 -0.27 13.25 -19.43
N LEU A 178 0.41 14.26 -19.99
CA LEU A 178 0.87 15.41 -19.22
C LEU A 178 -0.30 16.11 -18.53
N VAL A 179 -0.24 16.21 -17.19
CA VAL A 179 -1.29 16.79 -16.34
C VAL A 179 -1.67 18.22 -16.78
N THR A 180 -0.68 19.01 -17.20
CA THR A 180 -0.89 20.38 -17.70
C THR A 180 -1.70 20.45 -18.98
N LYS A 181 -1.81 19.34 -19.72
CA LYS A 181 -2.55 19.22 -20.98
C LYS A 181 -3.84 18.40 -20.86
N TRP A 182 -4.22 17.95 -19.66
CA TRP A 182 -5.51 17.27 -19.45
C TRP A 182 -6.74 18.02 -19.99
N PRO A 183 -6.83 19.37 -19.91
CA PRO A 183 -7.96 20.10 -20.50
C PRO A 183 -8.09 19.94 -22.02
N GLU A 184 -7.02 19.56 -22.70
CA GLU A 184 -6.95 19.35 -24.14
C GLU A 184 -7.21 17.88 -24.51
N TRP A 185 -7.30 16.96 -23.53
CA TRP A 185 -7.50 15.54 -23.80
C TRP A 185 -8.81 15.29 -24.54
N GLN A 186 -8.69 14.62 -25.69
CA GLN A 186 -9.77 14.12 -26.52
C GLN A 186 -9.61 12.62 -26.84
N GLY A 187 -8.49 12.00 -26.46
CA GLY A 187 -8.17 10.63 -26.83
C GLY A 187 -7.89 10.45 -28.33
N ASN A 188 -7.43 11.50 -29.02
CA ASN A 188 -7.09 11.41 -30.44
C ASN A 188 -5.81 10.56 -30.65
N PRO A 189 -5.53 10.07 -31.88
CA PRO A 189 -4.41 9.17 -32.13
C PRO A 189 -3.04 9.68 -31.66
N GLU A 190 -2.77 10.98 -31.80
CA GLU A 190 -1.50 11.57 -31.38
C GLU A 190 -1.37 11.63 -29.85
N GLN A 191 -2.45 12.02 -29.16
CA GLN A 191 -2.50 11.97 -27.69
C GLN A 191 -2.36 10.55 -27.16
N MET A 192 -3.02 9.57 -27.80
CA MET A 192 -2.91 8.15 -27.47
C MET A 192 -1.48 7.64 -27.66
N LYS A 193 -0.79 8.06 -28.72
CA LYS A 193 0.61 7.73 -28.96
C LYS A 193 1.53 8.31 -27.87
N GLN A 194 1.32 9.57 -27.49
CA GLN A 194 2.10 10.22 -26.41
C GLN A 194 1.86 9.54 -25.06
N ALA A 195 0.61 9.29 -24.71
CA ALA A 195 0.24 8.54 -23.51
C ALA A 195 0.87 7.14 -23.50
N ARG A 196 0.88 6.46 -24.65
CA ARG A 196 1.49 5.14 -24.77
C ARG A 196 3.00 5.17 -24.52
N GLN A 197 3.70 6.12 -25.12
CA GLN A 197 5.14 6.28 -24.90
C GLN A 197 5.46 6.51 -23.42
N GLN A 198 4.67 7.35 -22.75
CA GLN A 198 4.86 7.63 -21.33
C GLN A 198 4.51 6.41 -20.45
N TYR A 199 3.48 5.65 -20.83
CA TYR A 199 3.13 4.37 -20.20
C TYR A 199 4.28 3.36 -20.30
N ASP A 200 4.89 3.22 -21.48
CA ASP A 200 6.01 2.30 -21.67
C ASP A 200 7.22 2.70 -20.80
N VAL A 201 7.54 4.00 -20.73
CA VAL A 201 8.61 4.53 -19.88
C VAL A 201 8.34 4.24 -18.40
N ASP A 202 7.14 4.56 -17.94
CA ASP A 202 6.75 4.31 -16.56
C ASP A 202 6.75 2.81 -16.24
N ARG A 203 6.30 1.96 -17.16
CA ARG A 203 6.31 0.51 -16.97
C ARG A 203 7.72 -0.07 -16.94
N GLN A 204 8.62 0.41 -17.78
CA GLN A 204 10.05 0.02 -17.76
C GLN A 204 10.73 0.44 -16.46
N ALA A 205 10.43 1.65 -15.95
CA ALA A 205 10.94 2.12 -14.66
C ALA A 205 10.47 1.22 -13.49
N ARG A 206 9.35 0.50 -13.66
CA ARG A 206 8.82 -0.46 -12.69
C ARG A 206 9.46 -1.87 -12.79
N SER A 207 10.52 -2.07 -13.58
CA SER A 207 11.24 -3.35 -13.71
C SER A 207 11.81 -3.92 -12.40
N GLY A 208 11.81 -3.15 -11.30
CA GLY A 208 12.06 -3.65 -9.95
C GLY A 208 10.97 -4.60 -9.43
N LEU A 209 9.79 -4.63 -10.06
CA LEU A 209 8.72 -5.59 -9.78
C LEU A 209 9.07 -6.93 -10.41
N LYS A 210 9.88 -7.71 -9.71
CA LYS A 210 10.31 -9.04 -10.16
C LYS A 210 9.09 -9.98 -10.23
N PRO A 211 8.65 -10.40 -11.42
CA PRO A 211 7.59 -11.38 -11.51
C PRO A 211 8.05 -12.72 -10.93
N ILE A 212 7.06 -13.51 -10.54
CA ILE A 212 7.24 -14.88 -10.10
C ILE A 212 6.35 -15.80 -10.93
N LEU A 213 6.79 -17.03 -11.13
CA LEU A 213 6.14 -18.05 -11.93
C LEU A 213 5.82 -19.24 -11.04
N SER A 214 4.81 -20.00 -11.42
CA SER A 214 4.50 -21.32 -10.87
C SER A 214 3.70 -22.08 -11.91
N GLU A 215 3.67 -23.41 -11.81
CA GLU A 215 2.84 -24.26 -12.66
C GLU A 215 1.79 -24.97 -11.80
N PHE A 216 0.52 -24.81 -12.15
CA PHE A 216 -0.61 -25.50 -11.51
C PHE A 216 -1.88 -25.36 -12.35
N ASP A 217 -2.89 -26.17 -12.04
CA ASP A 217 -4.21 -26.14 -12.67
C ASP A 217 -4.99 -24.91 -12.21
N ILE A 218 -4.89 -23.81 -12.96
CA ILE A 218 -5.41 -22.50 -12.54
C ILE A 218 -6.93 -22.40 -12.71
N ASP A 219 -7.49 -23.11 -13.68
CA ASP A 219 -8.91 -23.15 -13.99
C ASP A 219 -9.58 -24.50 -13.70
N ASN A 220 -8.98 -25.33 -12.85
CA ASN A 220 -9.56 -26.60 -12.38
C ASN A 220 -10.06 -27.50 -13.53
N ASP A 221 -9.36 -27.53 -14.66
CA ASP A 221 -9.71 -28.31 -15.86
C ASP A 221 -8.94 -29.64 -15.96
N GLY A 222 -8.06 -29.90 -14.98
CA GLY A 222 -7.18 -31.07 -14.89
C GLY A 222 -5.87 -30.92 -15.65
N LYS A 223 -5.60 -29.78 -16.29
CA LYS A 223 -4.33 -29.49 -16.96
C LYS A 223 -3.51 -28.52 -16.12
N ILE A 224 -2.20 -28.54 -16.29
CA ILE A 224 -1.27 -27.69 -15.57
C ILE A 224 -0.86 -26.55 -16.50
N GLU A 225 -1.02 -25.30 -16.04
CA GLU A 225 -0.64 -24.11 -16.79
C GLU A 225 0.57 -23.41 -16.17
N PRO A 226 1.42 -22.78 -16.99
CA PRO A 226 2.36 -21.79 -16.51
C PRO A 226 1.62 -20.50 -16.11
N VAL A 227 1.71 -20.14 -14.83
CA VAL A 227 1.05 -18.96 -14.24
C VAL A 227 2.07 -17.89 -13.91
N TYR A 228 1.79 -16.69 -14.37
CA TYR A 228 2.56 -15.48 -14.11
C TYR A 228 1.92 -14.64 -13.01
N PHE A 229 2.75 -14.15 -12.08
CA PHE A 229 2.28 -13.29 -11.00
C PHE A 229 3.23 -12.12 -10.74
N GLU A 230 2.71 -10.89 -10.82
CA GLU A 230 3.39 -9.69 -10.32
C GLU A 230 2.74 -9.20 -9.05
N LYS A 231 3.55 -9.03 -8.00
CA LYS A 231 3.05 -8.75 -6.66
C LYS A 231 3.69 -7.49 -6.06
N PRO A 232 3.32 -6.29 -6.54
CA PRO A 232 3.81 -5.03 -6.00
C PRO A 232 3.15 -4.70 -4.65
N CYS A 233 3.47 -5.45 -3.59
CA CYS A 233 2.97 -5.14 -2.25
C CYS A 233 3.53 -3.78 -1.79
N GLY A 234 2.67 -2.90 -1.27
CA GLY A 234 3.08 -1.56 -0.81
C GLY A 234 3.19 -0.51 -1.90
N SER A 235 2.92 -0.87 -3.16
CA SER A 235 2.79 0.08 -4.26
C SER A 235 1.36 0.64 -4.36
N VAL A 236 1.23 1.74 -5.11
CA VAL A 236 -0.07 2.19 -5.63
C VAL A 236 -0.58 1.24 -6.72
N TYR A 237 0.32 0.52 -7.39
CA TYR A 237 -0.03 -0.46 -8.41
C TYR A 237 -0.65 -1.71 -7.79
N GLY A 238 -1.67 -2.24 -8.45
CA GLY A 238 -2.18 -3.56 -8.14
C GLY A 238 -1.27 -4.68 -8.63
N SER A 239 -1.61 -5.89 -8.26
CA SER A 239 -0.95 -7.09 -8.78
C SER A 239 -1.57 -7.56 -10.08
N LEU A 240 -0.80 -8.28 -10.88
CA LEU A 240 -1.25 -8.93 -12.10
C LEU A 240 -1.10 -10.44 -11.95
N LEU A 241 -2.19 -11.16 -12.16
CA LEU A 241 -2.23 -12.62 -12.26
C LEU A 241 -2.61 -12.97 -13.69
N ALA A 242 -1.81 -13.77 -14.38
CA ALA A 242 -2.05 -14.11 -15.78
C ALA A 242 -1.59 -15.52 -16.09
N VAL A 243 -2.14 -16.08 -17.16
CA VAL A 243 -1.85 -17.43 -17.63
C VAL A 243 -1.02 -17.32 -18.90
N LEU A 244 0.10 -18.03 -18.94
CA LEU A 244 1.02 -18.03 -20.08
C LEU A 244 0.65 -19.16 -21.05
N THR A 245 1.09 -19.04 -22.29
CA THR A 245 1.09 -20.17 -23.22
C THR A 245 2.07 -21.26 -22.72
N PRO A 246 1.86 -22.55 -23.07
CA PRO A 246 2.74 -23.64 -22.61
C PRO A 246 4.23 -23.46 -22.96
N ASP A 247 4.54 -22.69 -23.99
CA ASP A 247 5.91 -22.39 -24.42
C ASP A 247 6.51 -21.13 -23.77
N TYR A 248 5.79 -20.50 -22.83
CA TYR A 248 6.18 -19.28 -22.12
C TYR A 248 6.39 -18.05 -23.01
N LYS A 249 5.98 -18.07 -24.29
CA LYS A 249 6.21 -16.97 -25.24
C LYS A 249 5.04 -16.01 -25.37
N GLY A 250 3.89 -16.36 -24.82
CA GLY A 250 2.64 -15.62 -24.97
C GLY A 250 1.80 -15.62 -23.69
N ILE A 251 0.73 -14.83 -23.71
CA ILE A 251 -0.35 -14.86 -22.72
C ILE A 251 -1.49 -15.68 -23.32
N ASP A 252 -1.97 -16.67 -22.59
CA ASP A 252 -3.28 -17.27 -22.86
C ASP A 252 -4.35 -16.27 -22.41
N ARG A 253 -4.88 -15.50 -23.36
CA ARG A 253 -5.84 -14.43 -23.06
C ARG A 253 -7.15 -14.98 -22.50
N THR A 254 -7.62 -16.10 -23.03
CA THR A 254 -8.86 -16.74 -22.59
C THR A 254 -8.75 -17.15 -21.13
N LYS A 255 -7.68 -17.87 -20.74
CA LYS A 255 -7.49 -18.26 -19.33
C LYS A 255 -7.13 -17.07 -18.44
N THR A 256 -6.41 -16.07 -18.95
CA THR A 256 -6.09 -14.84 -18.20
C THR A 256 -7.34 -14.02 -17.86
N GLU A 257 -8.33 -13.97 -18.75
CA GLU A 257 -9.61 -13.29 -18.49
C GLU A 257 -10.39 -13.93 -17.33
N LEU A 258 -10.31 -15.26 -17.17
CA LEU A 258 -10.91 -15.96 -16.04
C LEU A 258 -10.33 -15.48 -14.70
N VAL A 259 -9.00 -15.37 -14.61
CA VAL A 259 -8.32 -15.07 -13.34
C VAL A 259 -8.20 -13.58 -13.00
N MET A 260 -8.67 -12.71 -13.88
CA MET A 260 -8.72 -11.27 -13.65
C MET A 260 -10.16 -10.72 -13.78
N PRO A 261 -11.08 -11.11 -12.90
CA PRO A 261 -12.52 -10.80 -12.99
C PRO A 261 -12.87 -9.33 -12.71
N HIS A 262 -11.90 -8.44 -12.54
CA HIS A 262 -12.20 -7.03 -12.44
C HIS A 262 -12.66 -6.48 -13.79
N PRO A 263 -13.57 -5.49 -13.82
CA PRO A 263 -14.01 -4.90 -15.08
C PRO A 263 -12.86 -4.19 -15.81
N PRO A 264 -12.70 -4.40 -17.14
CA PRO A 264 -11.73 -3.65 -17.93
C PRO A 264 -12.10 -2.17 -18.02
N LEU A 265 -11.10 -1.31 -18.25
CA LEU A 265 -11.28 0.12 -18.48
C LEU A 265 -11.62 0.35 -19.97
N ASN A 266 -12.84 0.00 -20.37
CA ASN A 266 -13.32 0.14 -21.77
C ASN A 266 -13.62 1.61 -22.15
N ARG A 267 -12.73 2.55 -21.80
CA ARG A 267 -12.92 4.01 -21.92
C ARG A 267 -11.60 4.67 -22.33
N LYS A 268 -11.64 5.58 -23.30
CA LYS A 268 -10.43 6.23 -23.88
C LYS A 268 -10.59 7.73 -24.15
N GLY A 269 -11.81 8.25 -24.15
CA GLY A 269 -12.15 9.65 -24.40
C GLY A 269 -12.16 10.51 -23.14
N ARG A 270 -13.16 11.39 -22.99
CA ARG A 270 -13.33 12.26 -21.80
C ARG A 270 -13.95 11.56 -20.60
N GLU A 271 -14.62 10.45 -20.84
CA GLU A 271 -15.27 9.59 -19.84
C GLU A 271 -14.28 8.90 -18.89
N VAL A 272 -12.98 9.04 -19.17
CA VAL A 272 -11.87 8.61 -18.31
C VAL A 272 -11.56 9.60 -17.20
N PHE A 273 -12.24 10.74 -17.15
CA PHE A 273 -12.21 11.69 -16.03
C PHE A 273 -13.46 11.54 -15.17
N ARG A 274 -13.32 11.91 -13.90
CA ARG A 274 -14.44 12.06 -12.98
C ARG A 274 -14.36 13.40 -12.24
N PRO A 275 -15.49 13.96 -11.78
CA PRO A 275 -15.47 15.14 -10.96
C PRO A 275 -14.73 14.89 -9.64
N LEU A 276 -14.13 15.95 -9.10
CA LEU A 276 -13.58 15.95 -7.75
C LEU A 276 -14.73 16.03 -6.73
N PHE A 277 -14.75 15.12 -5.75
CA PHE A 277 -15.79 15.12 -4.73
C PHE A 277 -15.42 16.03 -3.55
N PRO A 278 -16.41 16.64 -2.85
CA PRO A 278 -16.15 17.44 -1.67
C PRO A 278 -15.34 16.69 -0.59
N GLY A 279 -14.29 17.32 -0.07
CA GLY A 279 -13.41 16.76 0.97
C GLY A 279 -12.44 15.67 0.49
N GLU A 280 -12.39 15.39 -0.82
CA GLU A 280 -11.38 14.50 -1.39
C GLU A 280 -10.01 15.17 -1.36
N ARG A 281 -8.95 14.40 -1.04
CA ARG A 281 -7.57 14.87 -1.19
C ARG A 281 -7.19 14.88 -2.67
N SER A 282 -6.71 16.02 -3.14
CA SER A 282 -6.36 16.32 -4.52
C SER A 282 -4.98 16.96 -4.64
N ASN A 283 -4.42 16.94 -5.85
CA ASN A 283 -3.29 17.80 -6.18
C ASN A 283 -3.80 19.15 -6.76
N LEU A 284 -2.90 20.13 -6.91
CA LEU A 284 -3.25 21.47 -7.41
C LEU A 284 -3.91 21.47 -8.79
N TYR A 285 -3.60 20.51 -9.66
CA TYR A 285 -4.21 20.42 -11.00
C TYR A 285 -5.61 19.82 -10.95
N ASP A 286 -5.82 18.78 -10.13
CA ASP A 286 -7.17 18.22 -9.90
C ASP A 286 -8.12 19.31 -9.38
N GLU A 287 -7.64 20.16 -8.46
CA GLU A 287 -8.39 21.29 -7.90
C GLU A 287 -8.63 22.40 -8.93
N LYS A 288 -7.59 22.77 -9.68
CA LYS A 288 -7.68 23.79 -10.73
C LYS A 288 -8.72 23.44 -11.80
N TYR A 289 -8.80 22.16 -12.17
CA TYR A 289 -9.69 21.72 -13.25
C TYR A 289 -11.04 21.18 -12.75
N GLY A 290 -11.17 20.86 -11.46
CA GLY A 290 -12.39 20.32 -10.86
C GLY A 290 -12.66 18.85 -11.21
N TYR A 291 -11.71 18.18 -11.85
CA TYR A 291 -11.79 16.77 -12.23
C TYR A 291 -10.42 16.11 -12.12
N ARG A 292 -10.42 14.78 -12.10
CA ARG A 292 -9.19 13.96 -12.11
C ARG A 292 -9.38 12.70 -12.95
N PRO A 293 -8.31 12.13 -13.48
CA PRO A 293 -8.40 10.88 -14.21
C PRO A 293 -8.85 9.76 -13.29
N ILE A 294 -9.68 8.87 -13.83
CA ILE A 294 -9.97 7.57 -13.26
C ILE A 294 -8.65 6.78 -13.23
N GLU A 295 -8.37 6.05 -12.18
CA GLU A 295 -7.17 5.22 -12.13
C GLU A 295 -7.33 3.99 -13.05
N ASP A 296 -6.23 3.37 -13.46
CA ASP A 296 -6.28 2.09 -14.20
C ASP A 296 -7.15 1.05 -13.46
N SER A 297 -7.79 0.14 -14.19
CA SER A 297 -8.66 -0.89 -13.58
C SER A 297 -7.91 -1.81 -12.61
N VAL A 298 -6.63 -2.06 -12.87
CA VAL A 298 -5.76 -2.83 -11.96
C VAL A 298 -5.21 -1.99 -10.81
N HIS A 299 -5.37 -0.67 -10.82
CA HIS A 299 -4.81 0.20 -9.79
C HIS A 299 -5.44 -0.17 -8.43
N LYS A 300 -4.58 -0.48 -7.45
CA LYS A 300 -4.97 -0.94 -6.10
C LYS A 300 -5.75 -2.26 -6.02
N VAL A 301 -5.80 -3.05 -7.10
CA VAL A 301 -6.37 -4.41 -7.09
C VAL A 301 -5.27 -5.41 -6.73
N HIS A 302 -5.49 -6.24 -5.72
CA HIS A 302 -4.54 -7.25 -5.31
C HIS A 302 -5.14 -8.65 -5.38
N TYR A 303 -4.50 -9.49 -6.18
CA TYR A 303 -4.75 -10.90 -6.40
C TYR A 303 -3.82 -11.73 -5.52
N ASP A 304 -4.26 -12.93 -5.20
CA ASP A 304 -3.43 -14.00 -4.64
C ASP A 304 -4.10 -15.34 -4.95
N VAL A 305 -3.34 -16.42 -4.91
CA VAL A 305 -3.80 -17.78 -5.25
C VAL A 305 -3.62 -18.66 -4.04
N PHE A 306 -4.52 -19.61 -3.79
CA PHE A 306 -4.37 -20.64 -2.76
C PHE A 306 -5.03 -21.94 -3.21
N PHE A 307 -4.62 -23.05 -2.61
CA PHE A 307 -5.20 -24.36 -2.85
C PHE A 307 -6.06 -24.78 -1.66
N TYR A 308 -7.18 -25.46 -1.94
CA TYR A 308 -7.96 -26.15 -0.91
C TYR A 308 -8.45 -27.50 -1.42
N LYS A 309 -8.09 -28.58 -0.71
CA LYS A 309 -8.47 -29.97 -1.05
C LYS A 309 -8.24 -30.34 -2.54
N GLY A 310 -7.09 -29.93 -3.08
CA GLY A 310 -6.69 -30.24 -4.45
C GLY A 310 -7.30 -29.32 -5.53
N GLU A 311 -8.08 -28.31 -5.15
CA GLU A 311 -8.64 -27.33 -6.08
C GLU A 311 -7.95 -25.97 -5.93
N THR A 312 -7.88 -25.23 -7.04
CA THR A 312 -7.29 -23.90 -7.11
C THR A 312 -8.33 -22.80 -6.96
N TYR A 313 -8.04 -21.88 -6.06
CA TYR A 313 -8.81 -20.68 -5.80
C TYR A 313 -7.92 -19.46 -5.92
N PHE A 314 -8.50 -18.34 -6.31
CA PHE A 314 -7.82 -17.06 -6.25
C PHE A 314 -8.73 -16.02 -5.62
N ASP A 315 -8.11 -15.02 -5.03
CA ASP A 315 -8.84 -13.94 -4.39
C ASP A 315 -8.51 -12.58 -4.98
N GLN A 316 -9.36 -11.61 -4.70
CA GLN A 316 -9.20 -10.22 -5.11
C GLN A 316 -9.50 -9.31 -3.93
N TRP A 317 -8.62 -8.34 -3.68
CA TRP A 317 -8.82 -7.25 -2.72
C TRP A 317 -8.62 -5.92 -3.41
N TRP A 318 -9.65 -5.07 -3.37
CA TRP A 318 -9.51 -3.70 -3.86
C TRP A 318 -9.27 -2.76 -2.67
N ARG A 319 -8.06 -2.19 -2.58
CA ARG A 319 -7.74 -1.29 -1.47
C ARG A 319 -8.53 0.02 -1.57
N ALA A 320 -8.65 0.57 -2.77
CA ALA A 320 -9.56 1.66 -3.08
C ALA A 320 -9.84 1.67 -4.57
N HIS A 321 -11.07 2.03 -4.99
CA HIS A 321 -11.35 2.34 -6.38
C HIS A 321 -12.19 3.61 -6.47
N GLN A 322 -11.80 4.50 -7.36
CA GLN A 322 -12.39 5.82 -7.43
C GLN A 322 -13.68 5.83 -8.29
N ASP A 323 -13.80 4.94 -9.27
CA ASP A 323 -14.91 4.92 -10.25
C ASP A 323 -16.14 4.09 -9.80
N PHE A 324 -16.13 3.55 -8.58
CA PHE A 324 -17.25 2.75 -8.04
C PHE A 324 -17.74 3.24 -6.69
N LYS A 325 -17.67 4.55 -6.41
CA LYS A 325 -18.55 5.15 -5.39
C LYS A 325 -20.01 4.98 -5.85
N GLY A 326 -20.62 3.83 -5.55
CA GLY A 326 -22.06 3.59 -5.77
C GLY A 326 -22.44 2.32 -6.53
N LYS A 327 -21.52 1.58 -7.17
CA LYS A 327 -21.87 0.24 -7.68
C LYS A 327 -21.85 -0.76 -6.52
N SER A 328 -22.99 -1.38 -6.24
CA SER A 328 -23.23 -2.20 -5.03
C SER A 328 -22.31 -3.41 -4.91
N ASP A 329 -21.76 -3.86 -6.04
CA ASP A 329 -20.95 -5.06 -6.20
C ASP A 329 -19.45 -4.81 -6.29
N ILE A 330 -18.96 -3.56 -6.21
CA ILE A 330 -17.52 -3.21 -6.16
C ILE A 330 -17.24 -2.28 -4.98
N LYS A 331 -17.04 -2.89 -3.81
CA LYS A 331 -16.80 -2.17 -2.55
C LYS A 331 -15.34 -2.32 -2.16
N ALA A 332 -14.62 -1.20 -2.11
CA ALA A 332 -13.27 -1.15 -1.56
C ALA A 332 -13.26 -1.74 -0.13
N GLY A 333 -12.16 -2.40 0.23
CA GLY A 333 -12.01 -3.06 1.54
C GLY A 333 -12.77 -4.38 1.68
N ARG A 334 -13.26 -4.97 0.58
CA ARG A 334 -13.75 -6.35 0.56
C ARG A 334 -12.73 -7.28 -0.07
N LEU A 335 -12.57 -8.45 0.54
CA LEU A 335 -11.88 -9.59 -0.05
C LEU A 335 -12.91 -10.45 -0.77
N ARG A 336 -12.60 -10.95 -1.96
CA ARG A 336 -13.48 -11.86 -2.69
C ARG A 336 -12.68 -13.06 -3.12
N VAL A 337 -13.28 -14.24 -3.07
CA VAL A 337 -12.67 -15.49 -3.53
C VAL A 337 -13.44 -15.98 -4.73
N TYR A 338 -12.70 -16.46 -5.72
CA TYR A 338 -13.18 -16.93 -6.99
C TYR A 338 -12.64 -18.32 -7.27
N LYS A 339 -13.40 -19.04 -8.09
CA LYS A 339 -13.01 -20.31 -8.69
C LYS A 339 -13.17 -20.18 -10.20
N ALA A 340 -12.06 -20.35 -10.92
CA ALA A 340 -12.08 -20.41 -12.38
C ALA A 340 -12.35 -21.84 -12.84
N ARG A 341 -13.10 -21.94 -13.94
CA ARG A 341 -13.38 -23.15 -14.72
C ARG A 341 -13.39 -22.83 -16.21
N PRO A 342 -13.26 -23.82 -17.12
CA PRO A 342 -13.35 -23.58 -18.55
C PRO A 342 -14.64 -22.85 -18.98
N GLU A 343 -15.75 -23.08 -18.27
CA GLU A 343 -17.03 -22.39 -18.54
C GLU A 343 -17.10 -20.96 -18.03
N GLY A 344 -16.19 -20.53 -17.15
CA GLY A 344 -16.20 -19.20 -16.58
C GLY A 344 -15.66 -19.12 -15.15
N THR A 345 -15.72 -17.92 -14.59
CA THR A 345 -15.26 -17.63 -13.23
C THR A 345 -16.44 -17.31 -12.31
N VAL A 346 -16.52 -18.02 -11.19
CA VAL A 346 -17.57 -17.84 -10.20
C VAL A 346 -16.99 -17.24 -8.93
N ARG A 347 -17.57 -16.15 -8.43
CA ARG A 347 -17.29 -15.65 -7.08
C ARG A 347 -17.98 -16.57 -6.08
N ILE A 348 -17.21 -17.18 -5.19
CA ILE A 348 -17.73 -18.12 -4.19
C ILE A 348 -17.85 -17.51 -2.80
N CYS A 349 -16.98 -16.55 -2.46
CA CYS A 349 -16.98 -15.91 -1.13
C CYS A 349 -16.75 -14.41 -1.22
N SER A 350 -17.22 -13.69 -0.20
CA SER A 350 -16.96 -12.26 0.00
C SER A 350 -16.78 -11.98 1.49
N TYR A 351 -15.73 -11.27 1.86
CA TYR A 351 -15.39 -10.93 3.24
C TYR A 351 -15.29 -9.43 3.43
N ARG A 352 -15.68 -8.96 4.61
CA ARG A 352 -15.48 -7.59 5.07
C ARG A 352 -14.47 -7.59 6.22
N PHE A 353 -13.48 -6.72 6.15
CA PHE A 353 -12.63 -6.45 7.31
C PHE A 353 -13.29 -5.41 8.22
N ASN A 354 -13.50 -5.76 9.48
CA ASN A 354 -14.05 -4.88 10.51
C ASN A 354 -12.97 -4.54 11.54
N LEU A 355 -12.91 -3.28 11.97
CA LEU A 355 -12.09 -2.89 13.13
C LEU A 355 -12.82 -3.31 14.41
N LYS A 356 -12.08 -3.87 15.37
CA LYS A 356 -12.59 -4.04 16.74
C LYS A 356 -12.84 -2.64 17.32
N LYS A 357 -14.00 -2.48 17.94
CA LYS A 357 -14.41 -1.22 18.57
C LYS A 357 -13.67 -1.00 19.89
#